data_AF-A0A935RFX3-F1
#
_entry.id   AF-A0A935RFX3-F1
#
_cell.length_a   1.000
_cell.length_b   1.000
_cell.length_c   1.000
_cell.angle_alpha   90.00
_cell.angle_beta   90.00
_cell.angle_gamma   90.00
#
_symmetry.space_group_name_H-M   'P 1'
#
loop_
_entity.id
_entity.type
_entity.pdbx_description
1 polymer ?
#
loop_
_entity_poly.entity_id
_entity_poly.type
_entity_poly.pdbx_seq_one_letter_code
_entity_poly.pdbx_strand_id
1 'polypeptide(L)'
;MNDTQTALLRALADRLGPGGLLTGSAALSVYSRDASHLSGGRPLAVALPACEEDIAHVIGLCAAAGVPVVARGAGTGLSGGAVPCEDALVLGTARLVALGPVDAVVGAVRAQPGVLNATLTRRAAPHGLHFAPDPSSQVASTIGGNIAENAGGPHCLRLGVTSHHLRALDWCDARGRSWTTGEPVAVSRGIDLRGLLCGSEGTLGIVTGAWLQLTPTPPAVVTLLASFPVLEHATAAVPRLLQAGLLPVAVEIIDKAMVLTVEEAFGFGLPCDVEAVMIAELAGDAAAVGPQADLACRILGDAGAREVRRAADEEQRLALWQCRKRAFGAVGRLSPNYVSMDIVVPLGELPGLVREIQDVRRESGLKIATAFHAGDGNLHPAVHYDERREGETARAHAVADTIIRAALRRRGSVTGEHGVGLEKRHALPWQIDAVTASLLHGIKAACDQDGLLNPGKALPVPGPAASFASLPPAPADCRFAWDDLTVSAPVATSPGVAAGRGARARPVVAPRSGRQRRWAGTRIRRHARGAYGPAARRSAGAGPCDGTRPPARSVGDNGGRTSVPRRCAGVQERCGLRPAAVALRFRRAARAPAGGDAAVEARTGRGLGLAP
;
A
#
# COMPACT_ATOMS: atom_id res chain seq x y z
N MET A 1 5.93 27.69 17.83
CA MET A 1 4.95 27.07 18.74
C MET A 1 4.17 28.17 19.43
N ASN A 2 2.86 28.24 19.24
CA ASN A 2 1.98 29.23 19.88
C ASN A 2 1.33 28.69 21.17
N ASP A 3 0.57 29.53 21.89
CA ASP A 3 -0.08 29.15 23.14
C ASP A 3 -1.07 27.98 22.96
N THR A 4 -1.82 27.97 21.86
CA THR A 4 -2.75 26.89 21.51
C THR A 4 -2.04 25.56 21.33
N GLN A 5 -0.92 25.53 20.58
CA GLN A 5 -0.08 24.35 20.38
C GLN A 5 0.54 23.88 21.70
N THR A 6 0.95 24.82 22.57
CA THR A 6 1.50 24.48 23.89
C THR A 6 0.43 23.84 24.79
N ALA A 7 -0.79 24.38 24.81
CA ALA A 7 -1.90 23.80 25.54
C ALA A 7 -2.30 22.41 25.00
N LEU A 8 -2.32 22.24 23.68
CA LEU A 8 -2.54 20.95 23.02
C LEU A 8 -1.52 19.91 23.48
N LEU A 9 -0.22 20.22 23.43
CA LEU A 9 0.82 19.28 23.82
C LEU A 9 0.73 18.87 25.30
N ARG A 10 0.33 19.79 26.19
CA ARG A 10 0.07 19.44 27.60
C ARG A 10 -1.10 18.48 27.74
N ALA A 11 -2.24 18.79 27.11
CA ALA A 11 -3.42 17.93 27.15
C ALA A 11 -3.15 16.53 26.57
N LEU A 12 -2.36 16.45 25.48
CA LEU A 12 -1.93 15.19 24.89
C LEU A 12 -0.99 14.41 25.82
N ALA A 13 -0.04 15.08 26.47
CA ALA A 13 0.86 14.44 27.42
C ALA A 13 0.09 13.86 28.62
N ASP A 14 -0.88 14.60 29.15
CA ASP A 14 -1.73 14.16 30.25
C ASP A 14 -2.60 12.96 29.85
N ARG A 15 -3.17 12.98 28.63
CA ARG A 15 -4.02 11.89 28.13
C ARG A 15 -3.25 10.61 27.82
N LEU A 16 -2.12 10.74 27.11
CA LEU A 16 -1.38 9.59 26.58
C LEU A 16 -0.37 9.01 27.59
N GLY A 17 -0.09 9.76 28.65
CA GLY A 17 0.83 9.37 29.71
C GLY A 17 2.29 9.27 29.25
N PRO A 18 3.17 8.75 30.13
CA PRO A 18 4.60 8.64 29.86
C PRO A 18 4.89 7.82 28.59
N GLY A 19 5.72 8.37 27.70
CA GLY A 19 6.10 7.74 26.44
C GLY A 19 5.01 7.75 25.35
N GLY A 20 3.82 8.27 25.65
CA GLY A 20 2.72 8.41 24.70
C GLY A 20 2.82 9.64 23.79
N LEU A 21 3.65 10.63 24.15
CA LEU A 21 3.90 11.82 23.33
C LEU A 21 5.40 12.04 23.15
N LEU A 22 5.86 12.15 21.91
CA LEU A 22 7.26 12.41 21.57
C LEU A 22 7.40 13.81 20.99
N THR A 23 8.29 14.61 21.57
CA THR A 23 8.60 15.98 21.11
C THR A 23 10.09 16.20 20.85
N GLY A 24 10.94 15.21 21.14
CA GLY A 24 12.39 15.29 20.93
C GLY A 24 12.77 15.27 19.45
N SER A 25 13.74 16.08 19.06
CA SER A 25 14.17 16.27 17.66
C SER A 25 14.53 14.96 16.94
N ALA A 26 15.20 14.04 17.62
CA ALA A 26 15.57 12.73 17.06
C ALA A 26 14.33 11.90 16.70
N ALA A 27 13.32 11.86 17.58
CA ALA A 27 12.07 11.15 17.30
C ALA A 27 11.31 11.83 16.16
N LEU A 28 11.16 13.16 16.20
CA LEU A 28 10.47 13.90 15.14
C LEU A 28 11.12 13.70 13.77
N SER A 29 12.45 13.59 13.70
CA SER A 29 13.16 13.31 12.46
C SER A 29 12.92 11.90 11.90
N VAL A 30 12.66 10.90 12.75
CA VAL A 30 12.30 9.55 12.29
C VAL A 30 10.86 9.54 11.76
N TYR A 31 9.97 10.25 12.45
CA TYR A 31 8.55 10.31 12.09
C TYR A 31 8.22 11.31 10.96
N SER A 32 9.19 12.11 10.49
CA SER A 32 9.01 13.05 9.37
C SER A 32 9.16 12.43 7.98
N ARG A 33 9.50 11.14 7.90
CA ARG A 33 9.76 10.41 6.64
C ARG A 33 9.09 9.04 6.65
N ASP A 34 8.59 8.58 5.53
CA ASP A 34 8.26 7.16 5.30
C ASP A 34 9.35 6.50 4.45
N ALA A 35 9.04 5.39 3.76
CA ALA A 35 9.99 4.68 2.92
C ALA A 35 10.15 5.31 1.52
N SER A 36 9.41 6.38 1.21
CA SER A 36 9.62 7.18 0.01
C SER A 36 10.92 8.00 0.08
N HIS A 37 11.34 8.56 -1.05
CA HIS A 37 12.46 9.51 -1.11
C HIS A 37 12.06 10.94 -0.71
N LEU A 38 10.79 11.16 -0.33
CA LEU A 38 10.27 12.48 -0.02
C LEU A 38 10.67 12.94 1.39
N SER A 39 10.83 14.25 1.53
CA SER A 39 11.09 14.90 2.81
C SER A 39 9.89 15.77 3.17
N GLY A 40 9.36 15.61 4.38
CA GLY A 40 8.26 16.42 4.89
C GLY A 40 8.70 17.62 5.72
N GLY A 41 7.70 18.34 6.25
CA GLY A 41 7.90 19.32 7.30
C GLY A 41 8.26 18.65 8.63
N ARG A 42 8.69 19.46 9.60
CA ARG A 42 8.95 18.99 10.97
C ARG A 42 7.61 18.83 11.70
N PRO A 43 7.31 17.63 12.23
CA PRO A 43 6.10 17.43 13.02
C PRO A 43 6.11 18.29 14.30
N LEU A 44 4.93 18.73 14.74
CA LEU A 44 4.76 19.37 16.04
C LEU A 44 5.08 18.40 17.18
N ALA A 45 4.55 17.18 17.08
CA ALA A 45 4.82 16.07 17.99
C ALA A 45 4.39 14.73 17.35
N VAL A 46 4.75 13.62 18.00
CA VAL A 46 4.26 12.28 17.67
C VAL A 46 3.41 11.75 18.83
N ALA A 47 2.15 11.45 18.58
CA ALA A 47 1.27 10.79 19.53
C ALA A 47 1.28 9.27 19.29
N LEU A 48 1.45 8.50 20.35
CA LEU A 48 1.45 7.04 20.39
C LEU A 48 0.32 6.55 21.33
N PRO A 49 -0.94 6.55 20.87
CA PRO A 49 -2.10 6.04 21.62
C PRO A 49 -1.92 4.59 22.08
N ALA A 50 -2.41 4.26 23.27
CA ALA A 50 -2.36 2.91 23.82
C ALA A 50 -3.66 2.12 23.58
N CYS A 51 -4.77 2.82 23.35
CA CYS A 51 -6.07 2.23 23.03
C CYS A 51 -6.82 3.01 21.94
N GLU A 52 -7.94 2.48 21.47
CA GLU A 52 -8.72 3.09 20.38
C GLU A 52 -9.35 4.41 20.83
N GLU A 53 -9.72 4.53 22.11
CA GLU A 53 -10.26 5.76 22.70
C GLU A 53 -9.23 6.88 22.69
N ASP A 54 -7.93 6.58 22.84
CA ASP A 54 -6.88 7.60 22.75
C ASP A 54 -6.84 8.25 21.37
N ILE A 55 -7.06 7.49 20.28
CA ILE A 55 -7.11 8.06 18.92
C ILE A 55 -8.21 9.11 18.84
N ALA A 56 -9.42 8.77 19.29
CA ALA A 56 -10.56 9.68 19.31
C ALA A 56 -10.24 10.99 20.06
N HIS A 57 -9.64 10.89 21.25
CA HIS A 57 -9.24 12.06 22.04
C HIS A 57 -8.17 12.90 21.34
N VAL A 58 -7.15 12.26 20.78
CA VAL A 58 -6.07 12.96 20.06
C VAL A 58 -6.64 13.75 18.88
N ILE A 59 -7.48 13.12 18.06
CA ILE A 59 -8.09 13.80 16.91
C ILE A 59 -8.99 14.94 17.37
N GLY A 60 -9.81 14.73 18.41
CA GLY A 60 -10.68 15.78 18.95
C GLY A 60 -9.91 17.00 19.46
N LEU A 61 -8.79 16.78 20.18
CA LEU A 61 -7.93 17.86 20.67
C LEU A 61 -7.24 18.60 19.52
N CYS A 62 -6.73 17.88 18.52
CA CYS A 62 -6.15 18.47 17.31
C CYS A 62 -7.17 19.29 16.53
N ALA A 63 -8.40 18.78 16.39
CA ALA A 63 -9.49 19.49 15.73
C ALA A 63 -9.84 20.80 16.45
N ALA A 64 -9.92 20.78 17.79
CA ALA A 64 -10.16 21.98 18.58
C ALA A 64 -9.01 23.00 18.48
N ALA A 65 -7.77 22.54 18.28
CA ALA A 65 -6.59 23.37 18.14
C ALA A 65 -6.28 23.80 16.69
N GLY A 66 -7.04 23.31 15.69
CA GLY A 66 -6.74 23.53 14.27
C GLY A 66 -5.42 22.93 13.81
N VAL A 67 -4.96 21.84 14.46
CA VAL A 67 -3.69 21.17 14.14
C VAL A 67 -3.95 19.97 13.23
N PRO A 68 -3.28 19.89 12.06
CA PRO A 68 -3.41 18.74 11.18
C PRO A 68 -2.91 17.44 11.81
N VAL A 69 -3.53 16.31 11.43
CA VAL A 69 -3.16 14.98 11.89
C VAL A 69 -2.76 14.11 10.71
N VAL A 70 -1.59 13.48 10.80
CA VAL A 70 -1.09 12.50 9.82
C VAL A 70 -0.96 11.16 10.52
N ALA A 71 -1.81 10.20 10.16
CA ALA A 71 -1.72 8.86 10.70
C ALA A 71 -0.53 8.10 10.10
N ARG A 72 0.12 7.28 10.92
CA ARG A 72 1.28 6.48 10.52
C ARG A 72 1.20 5.07 11.10
N GLY A 73 1.33 4.10 10.21
CA GLY A 73 1.65 2.70 10.56
C GLY A 73 3.13 2.55 10.92
N ALA A 74 3.78 1.55 10.31
CA ALA A 74 5.24 1.40 10.40
C ALA A 74 6.03 2.40 9.52
N GLY A 75 5.36 3.14 8.63
CA GLY A 75 6.03 4.06 7.69
C GLY A 75 6.71 3.37 6.52
N THR A 76 6.16 2.23 6.06
CA THR A 76 6.68 1.46 4.91
C THR A 76 6.11 1.90 3.56
N GLY A 77 5.25 2.93 3.53
CA GLY A 77 4.65 3.45 2.29
C GLY A 77 5.70 4.16 1.42
N LEU A 78 5.47 4.12 0.10
CA LEU A 78 6.40 4.64 -0.92
C LEU A 78 5.89 5.91 -1.61
N SER A 79 4.65 6.33 -1.34
CA SER A 79 3.99 7.47 -1.99
C SER A 79 4.10 8.80 -1.21
N GLY A 80 4.69 8.79 -0.01
CA GLY A 80 4.69 9.96 0.87
C GLY A 80 3.39 10.15 1.66
N GLY A 81 2.48 9.17 1.67
CA GLY A 81 1.21 9.25 2.38
C GLY A 81 1.34 9.52 3.88
N ALA A 82 2.44 9.06 4.50
CA ALA A 82 2.72 9.25 5.93
C ALA A 82 3.76 10.35 6.21
N VAL A 83 4.17 11.11 5.19
CA VAL A 83 5.08 12.25 5.33
C VAL A 83 4.29 13.46 5.83
N PRO A 84 4.60 14.00 7.02
CA PRO A 84 3.83 15.10 7.59
C PRO A 84 4.16 16.44 6.94
N CYS A 85 3.19 17.35 6.95
CA CYS A 85 3.44 18.76 6.70
C CYS A 85 3.97 19.44 7.99
N GLU A 86 4.47 20.67 7.86
CA GLU A 86 4.99 21.43 9.01
C GLU A 86 3.94 21.54 10.13
N ASP A 87 4.40 21.40 11.37
CA ASP A 87 3.59 21.52 12.58
C ASP A 87 2.38 20.55 12.68
N ALA A 88 2.30 19.52 11.82
CA ALA A 88 1.30 18.46 11.97
C ALA A 88 1.63 17.55 13.17
N LEU A 89 0.59 17.01 13.80
CA LEU A 89 0.72 15.90 14.72
C LEU A 89 0.81 14.58 13.94
N VAL A 90 1.86 13.79 14.17
CA VAL A 90 1.91 12.42 13.66
C VAL A 90 1.24 11.48 14.66
N LEU A 91 0.20 10.77 14.24
CA LEU A 91 -0.51 9.77 15.05
C LEU A 91 -0.01 8.37 14.69
N GLY A 92 0.88 7.82 15.52
CA GLY A 92 1.50 6.51 15.31
C GLY A 92 0.69 5.37 15.93
N THR A 93 0.46 4.31 15.17
CA THR A 93 -0.34 3.14 15.61
C THR A 93 0.49 2.02 16.26
N ALA A 94 1.80 2.24 16.47
CA ALA A 94 2.76 1.22 16.89
C ALA A 94 2.46 0.53 18.24
N ARG A 95 1.63 1.13 19.10
CA ARG A 95 1.21 0.54 20.39
C ARG A 95 -0.14 -0.19 20.30
N LEU A 96 -0.88 -0.04 19.20
CA LEU A 96 -2.20 -0.65 18.97
C LEU A 96 -2.03 -1.98 18.24
N VAL A 97 -1.51 -2.98 18.95
CA VAL A 97 -1.09 -4.27 18.38
C VAL A 97 -1.92 -5.44 18.86
N ALA A 98 -3.07 -5.19 19.51
CA ALA A 98 -3.95 -6.25 19.95
C ALA A 98 -4.57 -6.98 18.75
N LEU A 99 -4.60 -8.30 18.87
CA LEU A 99 -5.17 -9.21 17.89
C LEU A 99 -6.12 -10.16 18.61
N GLY A 100 -7.37 -10.21 18.15
CA GLY A 100 -8.40 -11.10 18.69
C GLY A 100 -8.12 -12.57 18.38
N PRO A 101 -8.94 -13.48 18.94
CA PRO A 101 -8.87 -14.89 18.59
C PRO A 101 -9.24 -15.12 17.12
N VAL A 102 -8.63 -16.12 16.50
CA VAL A 102 -9.00 -16.58 15.15
C VAL A 102 -10.28 -17.39 15.26
N ASP A 103 -11.33 -16.96 14.58
CA ASP A 103 -12.53 -17.75 14.37
C ASP A 103 -12.34 -18.60 13.11
N ALA A 104 -12.01 -19.88 13.31
CA ALA A 104 -11.76 -20.81 12.21
C ALA A 104 -13.03 -21.21 11.46
N VAL A 105 -14.21 -21.11 12.10
CA VAL A 105 -15.50 -21.47 11.48
C VAL A 105 -15.94 -20.35 10.55
N VAL A 106 -15.85 -19.11 11.01
CA VAL A 106 -16.17 -17.93 10.22
C VAL A 106 -15.04 -17.58 9.24
N GLY A 107 -13.81 -17.99 9.56
CA GLY A 107 -12.61 -17.61 8.83
C GLY A 107 -12.30 -16.13 9.00
N ALA A 108 -12.31 -15.61 10.23
CA ALA A 108 -12.13 -14.19 10.48
C ALA A 108 -11.34 -13.89 11.77
N VAL A 109 -10.79 -12.68 11.84
CA VAL A 109 -10.08 -12.18 13.02
C VAL A 109 -10.21 -10.66 13.14
N ARG A 110 -10.35 -10.15 14.37
CA ARG A 110 -10.29 -8.70 14.64
C ARG A 110 -8.85 -8.28 14.94
N ALA A 111 -8.34 -7.26 14.26
CA ALA A 111 -7.00 -6.72 14.46
C ALA A 111 -7.04 -5.21 14.72
N GLN A 112 -6.19 -4.74 15.62
CA GLN A 112 -5.87 -3.32 15.74
C GLN A 112 -4.93 -2.86 14.61
N PRO A 113 -4.89 -1.55 14.29
CA PRO A 113 -4.19 -1.03 13.11
C PRO A 113 -2.68 -1.23 13.14
N GLY A 114 -2.06 -1.33 14.32
CA GLY A 114 -0.62 -1.54 14.47
C GLY A 114 -0.18 -3.00 14.34
N VAL A 115 -1.11 -3.96 14.23
CA VAL A 115 -0.77 -5.36 14.00
C VAL A 115 0.00 -5.51 12.69
N LEU A 116 1.16 -6.19 12.71
CA LEU A 116 1.92 -6.48 11.50
C LEU A 116 1.16 -7.49 10.62
N ASN A 117 1.12 -7.26 9.31
CA ASN A 117 0.42 -8.11 8.35
C ASN A 117 0.77 -9.61 8.51
N ALA A 118 2.06 -9.94 8.49
CA ALA A 118 2.54 -11.32 8.60
C ALA A 118 2.15 -12.01 9.92
N THR A 119 1.76 -11.26 10.96
CA THR A 119 1.26 -11.83 12.23
C THR A 119 -0.07 -12.54 12.04
N LEU A 120 -0.94 -12.05 11.15
CA LEU A 120 -2.25 -12.66 10.91
C LEU A 120 -2.09 -14.07 10.36
N THR A 121 -1.27 -14.24 9.32
CA THR A 121 -0.98 -15.56 8.75
C THR A 121 -0.34 -16.50 9.76
N ARG A 122 0.65 -16.04 10.55
CA ARG A 122 1.24 -16.87 11.62
C ARG A 122 0.22 -17.34 12.65
N ARG A 123 -0.75 -16.51 13.00
CA ARG A 123 -1.80 -16.82 13.98
C ARG A 123 -2.90 -17.71 13.41
N ALA A 124 -3.18 -17.58 12.12
CA ALA A 124 -4.20 -18.34 11.41
C ALA A 124 -3.70 -19.74 10.97
N ALA A 125 -2.40 -19.91 10.78
CA ALA A 125 -1.80 -21.14 10.25
C ALA A 125 -2.20 -22.44 11.00
N PRO A 126 -2.29 -22.49 12.35
CA PRO A 126 -2.74 -23.68 13.07
C PRO A 126 -4.17 -24.14 12.71
N HIS A 127 -4.97 -23.24 12.13
CA HIS A 127 -6.34 -23.50 11.68
C HIS A 127 -6.43 -23.82 10.18
N GLY A 128 -5.30 -23.96 9.47
CA GLY A 128 -5.28 -24.14 8.02
C GLY A 128 -5.70 -22.89 7.24
N LEU A 129 -5.54 -21.71 7.85
CA LEU A 129 -5.95 -20.41 7.29
C LEU A 129 -4.74 -19.46 7.16
N HIS A 130 -4.85 -18.45 6.31
CA HIS A 130 -3.89 -17.35 6.19
C HIS A 130 -4.61 -16.03 5.89
N PHE A 131 -3.93 -14.89 6.09
CA PHE A 131 -4.38 -13.60 5.55
C PHE A 131 -3.76 -13.41 4.17
N ALA A 132 -4.60 -13.22 3.15
CA ALA A 132 -4.15 -13.31 1.76
C ALA A 132 -3.40 -12.09 1.23
N PRO A 133 -3.76 -10.82 1.55
CA PRO A 133 -2.97 -9.67 1.13
C PRO A 133 -1.54 -9.75 1.68
N ASP A 134 -0.57 -9.90 0.78
CA ASP A 134 0.80 -10.26 1.12
C ASP A 134 1.85 -9.28 0.57
N PRO A 135 1.72 -7.96 0.82
CA PRO A 135 2.62 -6.96 0.26
C PRO A 135 4.07 -7.33 0.57
N SER A 136 5.02 -6.92 -0.28
CA SER A 136 6.45 -7.24 -0.07
C SER A 136 6.96 -6.76 1.31
N SER A 137 6.32 -5.72 1.85
CA SER A 137 6.58 -5.17 3.18
C SER A 137 5.88 -5.90 4.33
N GLN A 138 5.12 -6.99 4.12
CA GLN A 138 4.25 -7.66 5.12
C GLN A 138 4.89 -8.01 6.48
N VAL A 139 6.22 -8.18 6.51
CA VAL A 139 6.97 -8.41 7.75
C VAL A 139 7.09 -7.17 8.64
N ALA A 140 6.88 -5.98 8.07
CA ALA A 140 7.00 -4.68 8.71
C ALA A 140 5.74 -3.81 8.56
N SER A 141 4.95 -3.97 7.49
CA SER A 141 3.73 -3.19 7.28
C SER A 141 2.62 -3.62 8.24
N THR A 142 1.79 -2.65 8.60
CA THR A 142 0.74 -2.78 9.61
C THR A 142 -0.63 -2.79 8.96
N ILE A 143 -1.60 -3.47 9.57
CA ILE A 143 -2.98 -3.58 9.05
C ILE A 143 -3.61 -2.22 8.74
N GLY A 144 -3.47 -1.22 9.62
CA GLY A 144 -4.01 0.11 9.37
C GLY A 144 -3.42 0.77 8.12
N GLY A 145 -2.12 0.56 7.89
CA GLY A 145 -1.44 1.02 6.68
C GLY A 145 -1.87 0.25 5.43
N ASN A 146 -2.03 -1.07 5.53
CA ASN A 146 -2.55 -1.87 4.41
C ASN A 146 -3.97 -1.44 4.02
N ILE A 147 -4.83 -1.09 4.99
CA ILE A 147 -6.16 -0.58 4.72
C ILE A 147 -6.10 0.82 4.10
N ALA A 148 -5.27 1.71 4.66
CA ALA A 148 -5.11 3.07 4.16
C ALA A 148 -4.66 3.11 2.69
N GLU A 149 -3.78 2.19 2.28
CA GLU A 149 -3.24 2.09 0.92
C GLU A 149 -4.00 1.08 0.03
N ASN A 150 -5.01 0.38 0.55
CA ASN A 150 -5.63 -0.78 -0.12
C ASN A 150 -4.58 -1.78 -0.64
N ALA A 151 -3.60 -2.11 0.20
CA ALA A 151 -2.38 -2.80 -0.20
C ALA A 151 -2.65 -4.12 -0.94
N GLY A 152 -1.85 -4.33 -1.98
CA GLY A 152 -1.79 -5.55 -2.77
C GLY A 152 -0.61 -6.44 -2.40
N GLY A 153 -0.02 -7.08 -3.42
CA GLY A 153 1.05 -8.06 -3.31
C GLY A 153 0.97 -9.13 -4.42
N PRO A 154 1.98 -10.01 -4.50
CA PRO A 154 2.10 -10.99 -5.60
C PRO A 154 0.89 -11.89 -5.80
N HIS A 155 0.13 -12.19 -4.73
CA HIS A 155 -0.99 -13.13 -4.81
C HIS A 155 -2.34 -12.45 -5.14
N CYS A 156 -2.34 -11.14 -5.43
CA CYS A 156 -3.57 -10.38 -5.68
C CYS A 156 -4.30 -10.79 -6.95
N LEU A 157 -3.59 -11.36 -7.94
CA LEU A 157 -4.19 -11.91 -9.17
C LEU A 157 -5.42 -12.78 -8.85
N ARG A 158 -5.28 -13.70 -7.90
CA ARG A 158 -6.36 -14.63 -7.54
C ARG A 158 -7.05 -14.28 -6.23
N LEU A 159 -6.31 -13.74 -5.27
CA LEU A 159 -6.81 -13.54 -3.91
C LEU A 159 -7.31 -12.12 -3.65
N GLY A 160 -7.09 -11.18 -4.59
CA GLY A 160 -7.47 -9.79 -4.46
C GLY A 160 -6.64 -9.01 -3.43
N VAL A 161 -6.85 -7.70 -3.43
CA VAL A 161 -6.21 -6.74 -2.51
C VAL A 161 -6.95 -6.59 -1.18
N THR A 162 -6.40 -5.80 -0.25
CA THR A 162 -6.92 -5.62 1.13
C THR A 162 -8.43 -5.39 1.22
N SER A 163 -9.03 -4.55 0.36
CA SER A 163 -10.48 -4.29 0.37
C SER A 163 -11.35 -5.55 0.23
N HIS A 164 -10.90 -6.57 -0.49
CA HIS A 164 -11.61 -7.85 -0.63
C HIS A 164 -11.63 -8.68 0.65
N HIS A 165 -10.76 -8.35 1.61
CA HIS A 165 -10.62 -9.05 2.88
C HIS A 165 -11.18 -8.27 4.07
N LEU A 166 -11.92 -7.18 3.82
CA LEU A 166 -12.55 -6.36 4.86
C LEU A 166 -13.99 -6.78 5.16
N ARG A 167 -14.23 -7.19 6.40
CA ARG A 167 -15.58 -7.50 6.91
C ARG A 167 -16.22 -6.30 7.59
N ALA A 168 -15.49 -5.60 8.44
CA ALA A 168 -15.92 -4.37 9.10
C ALA A 168 -14.72 -3.54 9.56
N LEU A 169 -14.93 -2.24 9.77
CA LEU A 169 -13.92 -1.30 10.25
C LEU A 169 -14.49 -0.51 11.43
N ASP A 170 -13.70 -0.39 12.47
CA ASP A 170 -13.84 0.62 13.51
C ASP A 170 -12.91 1.78 13.15
N TRP A 171 -13.42 3.01 13.20
CA TRP A 171 -12.68 4.19 12.74
C TRP A 171 -13.10 5.46 13.48
N CYS A 172 -12.27 6.49 13.40
CA CYS A 172 -12.53 7.82 13.94
C CYS A 172 -12.59 8.86 12.82
N ASP A 173 -13.57 9.76 12.88
CA ASP A 173 -13.69 10.88 11.94
C ASP A 173 -12.80 12.06 12.34
N ALA A 174 -12.80 13.12 11.52
CA ALA A 174 -11.98 14.32 11.73
C ALA A 174 -12.33 15.13 12.99
N ARG A 175 -13.43 14.79 13.70
CA ARG A 175 -13.84 15.41 14.97
C ARG A 175 -13.53 14.51 16.17
N GLY A 176 -12.91 13.35 15.96
CA GLY A 176 -12.62 12.39 17.00
C GLY A 176 -13.83 11.59 17.46
N ARG A 177 -14.90 11.49 16.65
CA ARG A 177 -16.02 10.60 16.96
C ARG A 177 -15.73 9.20 16.43
N SER A 178 -16.01 8.18 17.23
CA SER A 178 -15.83 6.78 16.86
C SER A 178 -17.05 6.25 16.10
N TRP A 179 -16.78 5.46 15.07
CA TRP A 179 -17.76 4.89 14.15
C TRP A 179 -17.41 3.44 13.86
N THR A 180 -18.43 2.68 13.43
CA THR A 180 -18.25 1.35 12.87
C THR A 180 -18.96 1.23 11.53
N THR A 181 -18.36 0.53 10.57
CA THR A 181 -19.00 0.26 9.27
C THR A 181 -20.01 -0.90 9.35
N GLY A 182 -20.03 -1.62 10.47
CA GLY A 182 -20.98 -2.70 10.72
C GLY A 182 -20.40 -3.83 11.57
N GLU A 183 -21.04 -4.98 11.47
CA GLU A 183 -20.65 -6.20 12.20
C GLU A 183 -19.73 -7.08 11.33
N PRO A 184 -19.05 -8.08 11.91
CA PRO A 184 -18.11 -8.97 11.20
C PRO A 184 -18.74 -9.83 10.09
N VAL A 185 -20.04 -9.69 9.80
CA VAL A 185 -20.77 -10.44 8.77
C VAL A 185 -20.56 -9.90 7.35
N ALA A 186 -19.70 -8.89 7.17
CA ALA A 186 -19.34 -8.32 5.86
C ALA A 186 -20.49 -7.66 5.08
N VAL A 187 -21.56 -7.26 5.79
CA VAL A 187 -22.72 -6.56 5.20
C VAL A 187 -22.69 -5.10 5.62
N SER A 188 -22.62 -4.20 4.63
CA SER A 188 -22.68 -2.76 4.86
C SER A 188 -24.13 -2.32 5.08
N ARG A 189 -24.36 -1.40 6.03
CA ARG A 189 -25.68 -0.80 6.26
C ARG A 189 -25.87 0.40 5.33
N GLY A 190 -26.23 0.15 4.07
CA GLY A 190 -26.41 1.20 3.06
C GLY A 190 -25.18 1.34 2.14
N ILE A 191 -24.65 2.56 2.00
CA ILE A 191 -23.42 2.81 1.23
C ILE A 191 -22.26 2.02 1.84
N ASP A 192 -21.41 1.43 1.00
CA ASP A 192 -20.25 0.69 1.49
C ASP A 192 -19.15 1.62 2.01
N LEU A 193 -19.21 1.93 3.30
CA LEU A 193 -18.19 2.74 3.97
C LEU A 193 -16.84 2.04 4.09
N ARG A 194 -16.76 0.70 3.91
CA ARG A 194 -15.48 -0.01 3.88
C ARG A 194 -14.68 0.39 2.65
N GLY A 195 -15.31 0.34 1.47
CA GLY A 195 -14.72 0.80 0.22
C GLY A 195 -14.40 2.30 0.21
N LEU A 196 -15.15 3.12 0.96
CA LEU A 196 -14.85 4.54 1.11
C LEU A 196 -13.57 4.79 1.93
N LEU A 197 -13.37 4.05 3.02
CA LEU A 197 -12.24 4.25 3.94
C LEU A 197 -10.97 3.53 3.49
N CYS A 198 -11.10 2.36 2.87
CA CYS A 198 -9.97 1.60 2.33
C CYS A 198 -9.41 2.31 1.09
N GLY A 199 -8.09 2.54 1.05
CA GLY A 199 -7.45 3.33 -0.01
C GLY A 199 -7.61 4.85 0.16
N SER A 200 -8.19 5.33 1.26
CA SER A 200 -8.35 6.77 1.53
C SER A 200 -7.05 7.46 1.98
N GLU A 201 -5.98 6.70 2.24
CA GLU A 201 -4.70 7.18 2.75
C GLU A 201 -4.86 8.00 4.06
N GLY A 202 -5.87 7.69 4.87
CA GLY A 202 -6.15 8.40 6.12
C GLY A 202 -6.73 9.81 5.94
N THR A 203 -7.14 10.18 4.72
CA THR A 203 -7.72 11.50 4.43
C THR A 203 -9.19 11.60 4.84
N LEU A 204 -9.92 10.49 4.91
CA LEU A 204 -11.37 10.49 5.22
C LEU A 204 -11.68 10.09 6.67
N GLY A 205 -10.72 9.46 7.36
CA GLY A 205 -10.88 8.95 8.71
C GLY A 205 -9.69 8.07 9.09
N ILE A 206 -9.54 7.80 10.39
CA ILE A 206 -8.46 6.97 10.91
C ILE A 206 -9.02 5.65 11.39
N VAL A 207 -8.57 4.54 10.80
CA VAL A 207 -8.95 3.18 11.22
C VAL A 207 -8.36 2.87 12.61
N THR A 208 -9.22 2.42 13.53
CA THR A 208 -8.86 2.05 14.91
C THR A 208 -8.97 0.55 15.16
N GLY A 209 -9.70 -0.18 14.31
CA GLY A 209 -9.82 -1.64 14.36
C GLY A 209 -10.41 -2.19 13.05
N ALA A 210 -10.14 -3.45 12.75
CA ALA A 210 -10.66 -4.09 11.55
C ALA A 210 -11.01 -5.56 11.79
N TRP A 211 -12.16 -5.99 11.28
CA TRP A 211 -12.50 -7.39 11.12
C TRP A 211 -12.08 -7.86 9.72
N LEU A 212 -11.19 -8.83 9.69
CA LEU A 212 -10.52 -9.30 8.48
C LEU A 212 -10.96 -10.72 8.14
N GLN A 213 -11.22 -10.96 6.85
CA GLN A 213 -11.42 -12.29 6.29
C GLN A 213 -10.07 -13.02 6.20
N LEU A 214 -10.07 -14.30 6.55
CA LEU A 214 -8.97 -15.24 6.37
C LEU A 214 -9.31 -16.21 5.25
N THR A 215 -8.29 -16.66 4.54
CA THR A 215 -8.39 -17.54 3.38
C THR A 215 -7.90 -18.94 3.74
N PRO A 216 -8.59 -20.01 3.31
CA PRO A 216 -8.07 -21.37 3.42
C PRO A 216 -6.72 -21.52 2.73
N THR A 217 -5.76 -22.13 3.42
CA THR A 217 -4.47 -22.48 2.83
C THR A 217 -4.67 -23.64 1.85
N PRO A 218 -4.26 -23.50 0.58
CA PRO A 218 -4.45 -24.55 -0.41
C PRO A 218 -3.63 -25.80 -0.05
N PRO A 219 -4.16 -27.02 -0.30
CA PRO A 219 -3.47 -28.26 0.08
C PRO A 219 -2.25 -28.58 -0.81
N ALA A 220 -2.15 -27.99 -2.00
CA ALA A 220 -1.01 -28.17 -2.88
C ALA A 220 -0.64 -26.88 -3.63
N VAL A 221 0.66 -26.70 -3.87
CA VAL A 221 1.26 -25.56 -4.57
C VAL A 221 2.32 -26.08 -5.53
N VAL A 222 2.40 -25.48 -6.73
CA VAL A 222 3.46 -25.72 -7.71
C VAL A 222 3.98 -24.38 -8.21
N THR A 223 5.29 -24.19 -8.10
CA THR A 223 5.97 -22.96 -8.52
C THR A 223 6.87 -23.26 -9.71
N LEU A 224 6.72 -22.45 -10.75
CA LEU A 224 7.46 -22.53 -12.00
C LEU A 224 8.38 -21.32 -12.13
N LEU A 225 9.59 -21.55 -12.61
CA LEU A 225 10.54 -20.53 -13.03
C LEU A 225 10.73 -20.63 -14.55
N ALA A 226 10.31 -19.62 -15.30
CA ALA A 226 10.49 -19.57 -16.74
C ALA A 226 11.49 -18.48 -17.14
N SER A 227 12.41 -18.79 -18.04
CA SER A 227 13.43 -17.85 -18.53
C SER A 227 13.17 -17.48 -19.99
N PHE A 228 13.25 -16.18 -20.30
CA PHE A 228 12.86 -15.64 -21.59
C PHE A 228 13.99 -14.82 -22.22
N PRO A 229 14.49 -15.22 -23.41
CA PRO A 229 15.47 -14.43 -24.17
C PRO A 229 14.92 -13.10 -24.69
N VAL A 230 13.59 -12.89 -24.65
CA VAL A 230 12.90 -11.67 -25.11
C VAL A 230 11.87 -11.29 -24.05
N LEU A 231 11.96 -10.07 -23.52
CA LEU A 231 11.10 -9.60 -22.43
C LEU A 231 9.61 -9.51 -22.83
N GLU A 232 9.33 -9.13 -24.07
CA GLU A 232 7.98 -9.07 -24.63
C GLU A 232 7.31 -10.44 -24.70
N HIS A 233 8.08 -11.51 -24.88
CA HIS A 233 7.55 -12.87 -24.85
C HIS A 233 7.08 -13.26 -23.44
N ALA A 234 7.83 -12.87 -22.41
CA ALA A 234 7.44 -13.09 -21.01
C ALA A 234 6.11 -12.40 -20.69
N THR A 235 5.96 -11.13 -21.06
CA THR A 235 4.72 -10.37 -20.82
C THR A 235 3.55 -10.87 -21.67
N ALA A 236 3.79 -11.28 -22.92
CA ALA A 236 2.75 -11.86 -23.79
C ALA A 236 2.28 -13.25 -23.33
N ALA A 237 3.09 -13.98 -22.56
CA ALA A 237 2.72 -15.29 -22.03
C ALA A 237 1.63 -15.20 -20.94
N VAL A 238 1.57 -14.09 -20.21
CA VAL A 238 0.60 -13.91 -19.10
C VAL A 238 -0.85 -14.01 -19.58
N PRO A 239 -1.34 -13.22 -20.56
CA PRO A 239 -2.71 -13.37 -21.04
C PRO A 239 -2.96 -14.74 -21.68
N ARG A 240 -1.95 -15.42 -22.25
CA ARG A 240 -2.10 -16.78 -22.80
C ARG A 240 -2.40 -17.81 -21.71
N LEU A 241 -1.75 -17.71 -20.55
CA LEU A 241 -2.07 -18.56 -19.39
C LEU A 241 -3.54 -18.39 -18.99
N LEU A 242 -3.99 -17.13 -18.85
CA LEU A 242 -5.36 -16.83 -18.45
C LEU A 242 -6.39 -17.27 -19.51
N GLN A 243 -6.11 -17.06 -20.79
CA GLN A 243 -6.97 -17.47 -21.91
C GLN A 243 -7.13 -19.00 -22.00
N ALA A 244 -6.12 -19.75 -21.56
CA ALA A 244 -6.20 -21.21 -21.46
C ALA A 244 -7.01 -21.69 -20.25
N GLY A 245 -7.63 -20.79 -19.49
CA GLY A 245 -8.40 -21.11 -18.29
C GLY A 245 -7.55 -21.39 -17.04
N LEU A 246 -6.25 -21.12 -17.09
CA LEU A 246 -5.40 -21.18 -15.90
C LEU A 246 -5.53 -19.87 -15.13
N LEU A 247 -5.80 -19.96 -13.83
CA LEU A 247 -5.72 -18.82 -12.92
C LEU A 247 -4.64 -19.09 -11.85
N PRO A 248 -3.36 -18.80 -12.18
CA PRO A 248 -2.28 -18.86 -11.20
C PRO A 248 -2.61 -17.99 -9.98
N VAL A 249 -2.08 -18.35 -8.81
CA VAL A 249 -2.16 -17.44 -7.65
C VAL A 249 -1.26 -16.22 -7.82
N ALA A 250 -0.16 -16.37 -8.54
CA ALA A 250 0.79 -15.30 -8.80
C ALA A 250 1.47 -15.52 -10.16
N VAL A 251 1.74 -14.41 -10.85
CA VAL A 251 2.61 -14.36 -12.03
C VAL A 251 3.46 -13.12 -11.91
N GLU A 252 4.73 -13.31 -11.57
CA GLU A 252 5.71 -12.26 -11.33
C GLU A 252 6.77 -12.28 -12.42
N ILE A 253 7.23 -11.12 -12.86
CA ILE A 253 8.35 -10.99 -13.80
C ILE A 253 9.39 -10.07 -13.18
N ILE A 254 10.66 -10.31 -13.49
CA ILE A 254 11.75 -9.36 -13.31
C ILE A 254 12.54 -9.28 -14.62
N ASP A 255 12.93 -8.07 -15.02
CA ASP A 255 13.74 -7.85 -16.22
C ASP A 255 15.23 -8.14 -15.99
N LYS A 256 16.02 -8.13 -17.06
CA LYS A 256 17.47 -8.38 -17.02
C LYS A 256 18.21 -7.53 -16.00
N ALA A 257 17.90 -6.23 -15.93
CA ALA A 257 18.58 -5.33 -15.01
C ALA A 257 18.33 -5.77 -13.56
N MET A 258 17.09 -6.14 -13.24
CA MET A 258 16.72 -6.67 -11.93
C MET A 258 17.35 -8.05 -11.66
N VAL A 259 17.34 -8.97 -12.63
CA VAL A 259 17.99 -10.30 -12.52
C VAL A 259 19.46 -10.17 -12.14
N LEU A 260 20.22 -9.37 -12.90
CA LEU A 260 21.65 -9.16 -12.65
C LEU A 260 21.90 -8.59 -11.25
N THR A 261 21.07 -7.62 -10.83
CA THR A 261 21.19 -6.96 -9.52
C THR A 261 20.95 -7.93 -8.37
N VAL A 262 19.93 -8.77 -8.49
CA VAL A 262 19.56 -9.74 -7.44
C VAL A 262 20.59 -10.85 -7.35
N GLU A 263 21.08 -11.33 -8.49
CA GLU A 263 22.14 -12.35 -8.54
C GLU A 263 23.46 -11.84 -7.96
N GLU A 264 23.89 -10.63 -8.32
CA GLU A 264 25.10 -10.04 -7.75
C GLU A 264 24.99 -9.87 -6.23
N ALA A 265 23.80 -9.50 -5.72
CA ALA A 265 23.59 -9.24 -4.31
C ALA A 265 23.45 -10.51 -3.45
N PHE A 266 22.89 -11.59 -3.99
CA PHE A 266 22.43 -12.72 -3.19
C PHE A 266 22.76 -14.11 -3.77
N GLY A 267 23.08 -14.23 -5.05
CA GLY A 267 23.45 -15.50 -5.70
C GLY A 267 22.38 -16.58 -5.65
N PHE A 268 21.16 -16.28 -6.10
CA PHE A 268 20.06 -17.26 -6.12
C PHE A 268 20.16 -18.28 -7.27
N GLY A 269 21.08 -18.08 -8.23
CA GLY A 269 21.31 -18.98 -9.36
C GLY A 269 20.36 -18.76 -10.53
N LEU A 270 19.80 -17.57 -10.67
CA LEU A 270 19.03 -17.19 -11.85
C LEU A 270 19.90 -17.15 -13.12
N PRO A 271 19.32 -17.43 -14.30
CA PRO A 271 20.03 -17.27 -15.56
C PRO A 271 20.29 -15.78 -15.84
N CYS A 272 21.56 -15.37 -15.88
CA CYS A 272 21.95 -13.98 -16.15
C CYS A 272 22.00 -13.62 -17.65
N ASP A 273 21.85 -14.60 -18.53
CA ASP A 273 21.97 -14.49 -19.99
C ASP A 273 20.60 -14.38 -20.70
N VAL A 274 19.55 -13.96 -19.98
CA VAL A 274 18.20 -13.77 -20.51
C VAL A 274 17.70 -12.34 -20.28
N GLU A 275 16.64 -11.96 -21.00
CA GLU A 275 16.05 -10.63 -20.89
C GLU A 275 14.99 -10.54 -19.78
N ALA A 276 14.42 -11.68 -19.38
CA ALA A 276 13.46 -11.76 -18.28
C ALA A 276 13.40 -13.13 -17.61
N VAL A 277 13.01 -13.13 -16.34
CA VAL A 277 12.63 -14.32 -15.59
C VAL A 277 11.21 -14.13 -15.06
N MET A 278 10.39 -15.17 -15.19
CA MET A 278 9.03 -15.24 -14.69
C MET A 278 8.93 -16.29 -13.57
N ILE A 279 8.25 -15.94 -12.49
CA ILE A 279 7.76 -16.89 -11.49
C ILE A 279 6.24 -17.01 -11.67
N ALA A 280 5.76 -18.22 -11.93
CA ALA A 280 4.33 -18.52 -11.95
C ALA A 280 4.01 -19.54 -10.87
N GLU A 281 3.07 -19.22 -9.99
CA GLU A 281 2.66 -20.13 -8.92
C GLU A 281 1.20 -20.53 -9.10
N LEU A 282 0.95 -21.84 -9.08
CA LEU A 282 -0.38 -22.43 -9.10
C LEU A 282 -0.62 -23.09 -7.76
N ALA A 283 -1.81 -22.92 -7.20
CA ALA A 283 -2.18 -23.53 -5.94
C ALA A 283 -3.63 -23.99 -5.94
N GLY A 284 -3.94 -25.08 -5.27
CA GLY A 284 -5.31 -25.61 -5.23
C GLY A 284 -5.34 -27.06 -4.81
N ASP A 285 -6.30 -27.80 -5.37
CA ASP A 285 -6.44 -29.23 -5.13
C ASP A 285 -5.22 -30.01 -5.66
N ALA A 286 -4.77 -31.00 -4.87
CA ALA A 286 -3.58 -31.79 -5.19
C ALA A 286 -3.70 -32.58 -6.50
N ALA A 287 -4.91 -33.01 -6.87
CA ALA A 287 -5.14 -33.73 -8.12
C ALA A 287 -5.15 -32.81 -9.35
N ALA A 288 -5.49 -31.52 -9.18
CA ALA A 288 -5.61 -30.57 -10.27
C ALA A 288 -4.33 -29.76 -10.53
N VAL A 289 -3.56 -29.42 -9.49
CA VAL A 289 -2.44 -28.47 -9.61
C VAL A 289 -1.31 -28.99 -10.51
N GLY A 290 -1.05 -30.30 -10.50
CA GLY A 290 -0.04 -30.94 -11.36
C GLY A 290 -0.37 -30.79 -12.85
N PRO A 291 -1.52 -31.30 -13.33
CA PRO A 291 -1.96 -31.12 -14.71
C PRO A 291 -2.03 -29.65 -15.17
N GLN A 292 -2.43 -28.74 -14.27
CA GLN A 292 -2.43 -27.30 -14.55
C GLN A 292 -1.01 -26.75 -14.75
N ALA A 293 -0.05 -27.17 -13.92
CA ALA A 293 1.35 -26.80 -14.08
C ALA A 293 1.95 -27.35 -15.39
N ASP A 294 1.60 -28.58 -15.79
CA ASP A 294 2.05 -29.15 -17.06
C ASP A 294 1.51 -28.35 -18.26
N LEU A 295 0.25 -27.89 -18.19
CA LEU A 295 -0.32 -26.99 -19.19
C LEU A 295 0.38 -25.63 -19.19
N ALA A 296 0.66 -25.06 -18.02
CA ALA A 296 1.40 -23.81 -17.91
C ALA A 296 2.80 -23.92 -18.55
N CYS A 297 3.53 -25.00 -18.28
CA CYS A 297 4.83 -25.26 -18.90
C CYS A 297 4.77 -25.26 -20.44
N ARG A 298 3.76 -25.93 -21.03
CA ARG A 298 3.57 -25.92 -22.49
C ARG A 298 3.30 -24.51 -23.02
N ILE A 299 2.37 -23.79 -22.41
CA ILE A 299 2.01 -22.42 -22.82
C ILE A 299 3.22 -21.48 -22.74
N LEU A 300 4.01 -21.59 -21.67
CA LEU A 300 5.22 -20.78 -21.49
C LEU A 300 6.28 -21.12 -22.54
N GLY A 301 6.47 -22.41 -22.85
CA GLY A 301 7.33 -22.85 -23.95
C GLY A 301 6.88 -22.32 -25.31
N ASP A 302 5.60 -22.46 -25.64
CA ASP A 302 4.99 -21.95 -26.89
C ASP A 302 5.00 -20.41 -26.97
N ALA A 303 5.11 -19.73 -25.84
CA ALA A 303 5.30 -18.29 -25.74
C ALA A 303 6.75 -17.86 -25.90
N GLY A 304 7.71 -18.78 -26.04
CA GLY A 304 9.12 -18.48 -26.27
C GLY A 304 10.00 -18.50 -25.02
N ALA A 305 9.56 -19.15 -23.94
CA ALA A 305 10.46 -19.47 -22.83
C ALA A 305 11.55 -20.44 -23.32
N ARG A 306 12.82 -20.12 -23.03
CA ARG A 306 13.96 -21.01 -23.32
C ARG A 306 13.93 -22.25 -22.43
N GLU A 307 13.53 -22.04 -21.18
CA GLU A 307 13.48 -23.08 -20.17
C GLU A 307 12.39 -22.76 -19.16
N VAL A 308 11.66 -23.79 -18.72
CA VAL A 308 10.69 -23.73 -17.63
C VAL A 308 11.05 -24.81 -16.61
N ARG A 309 11.45 -24.39 -15.40
CA ARG A 309 11.79 -25.28 -14.29
C ARG A 309 10.67 -25.30 -13.27
N ARG A 310 10.35 -26.48 -12.74
CA ARG A 310 9.48 -26.64 -11.57
C ARG A 310 10.33 -26.74 -10.32
N ALA A 311 9.96 -26.01 -9.26
CA ALA A 311 10.59 -26.19 -7.96
C ALA A 311 10.37 -27.63 -7.46
N ALA A 312 11.44 -28.31 -7.07
CA ALA A 312 11.39 -29.71 -6.66
C ALA A 312 10.75 -29.91 -5.28
N ASP A 313 10.90 -28.92 -4.41
CA ASP A 313 10.50 -28.94 -3.01
C ASP A 313 10.19 -27.54 -2.49
N GLU A 314 9.77 -27.47 -1.22
CA GLU A 314 9.42 -26.23 -0.53
C GLU A 314 10.62 -25.29 -0.36
N GLU A 315 11.84 -25.84 -0.19
CA GLU A 315 13.04 -25.03 -0.02
C GLU A 315 13.36 -24.26 -1.31
N GLN A 316 13.37 -24.94 -2.46
CA GLN A 316 13.56 -24.31 -3.76
C GLN A 316 12.44 -23.30 -4.07
N ARG A 317 11.19 -23.66 -3.78
CA ARG A 317 10.05 -22.73 -3.95
C ARG A 317 10.25 -21.44 -3.13
N LEU A 318 10.62 -21.57 -1.85
CA LEU A 318 10.85 -20.41 -0.99
C LEU A 318 12.05 -19.58 -1.47
N ALA A 319 13.10 -20.20 -1.98
CA ALA A 319 14.24 -19.49 -2.56
C ALA A 319 13.85 -18.63 -3.78
N LEU A 320 13.01 -19.15 -4.68
CA LEU A 320 12.47 -18.38 -5.82
C LEU A 320 11.68 -17.15 -5.34
N TRP A 321 10.82 -17.33 -4.33
CA TRP A 321 10.07 -16.21 -3.76
C TRP A 321 10.94 -15.19 -3.04
N GLN A 322 12.00 -15.62 -2.36
CA GLN A 322 12.95 -14.72 -1.72
C GLN A 322 13.67 -13.83 -2.75
N CYS A 323 14.03 -14.39 -3.91
CA CYS A 323 14.60 -13.62 -5.02
C CYS A 323 13.68 -12.45 -5.41
N ARG A 324 12.40 -12.73 -5.70
CA ARG A 324 11.42 -11.70 -6.09
C ARG A 324 11.15 -10.69 -4.98
N LYS A 325 11.01 -11.13 -3.72
CA LYS A 325 10.70 -10.25 -2.57
C LYS A 325 11.88 -9.37 -2.15
N ARG A 326 13.12 -9.79 -2.42
CA ARG A 326 14.34 -9.01 -2.11
C ARG A 326 14.81 -8.12 -3.26
N ALA A 327 14.19 -8.21 -4.43
CA ALA A 327 14.55 -7.46 -5.63
C ALA A 327 14.67 -5.94 -5.38
N PHE A 328 13.67 -5.32 -4.76
CA PHE A 328 13.72 -3.88 -4.42
C PHE A 328 14.77 -3.51 -3.38
N GLY A 329 15.08 -4.41 -2.44
CA GLY A 329 16.21 -4.20 -1.53
C GLY A 329 17.57 -4.29 -2.23
N ALA A 330 17.64 -4.96 -3.39
CA ALA A 330 18.84 -5.08 -4.19
C ALA A 330 19.09 -3.83 -5.05
N VAL A 331 18.04 -3.21 -5.62
CA VAL A 331 18.19 -2.08 -6.56
C VAL A 331 18.82 -0.83 -5.97
N GLY A 332 18.80 -0.66 -4.65
CA GLY A 332 19.58 0.39 -3.97
C GLY A 332 21.10 0.28 -4.16
N ARG A 333 21.61 -0.86 -4.66
CA ARG A 333 23.02 -1.05 -5.04
C ARG A 333 23.34 -0.48 -6.43
N LEU A 334 22.34 -0.29 -7.29
CA LEU A 334 22.55 0.18 -8.67
C LEU A 334 22.87 1.67 -8.74
N SER A 335 22.31 2.47 -7.82
CA SER A 335 22.41 3.93 -7.79
C SER A 335 22.06 4.45 -6.40
N PRO A 336 22.62 5.59 -5.94
CA PRO A 336 22.26 6.18 -4.65
C PRO A 336 20.78 6.59 -4.57
N ASN A 337 20.16 6.93 -5.70
CA ASN A 337 18.75 7.33 -5.79
C ASN A 337 18.02 6.55 -6.90
N TYR A 338 16.71 6.38 -6.73
CA TYR A 338 15.83 5.93 -7.79
C TYR A 338 14.41 6.45 -7.58
N VAL A 339 13.68 6.66 -8.67
CA VAL A 339 12.24 6.94 -8.63
C VAL A 339 11.52 5.60 -8.69
N SER A 340 10.84 5.23 -7.61
CA SER A 340 10.04 4.01 -7.57
C SER A 340 8.68 4.28 -8.20
N MET A 341 8.47 3.84 -9.43
CA MET A 341 7.15 3.95 -10.04
C MET A 341 6.30 2.74 -9.72
N ASP A 342 4.99 2.94 -9.84
CA ASP A 342 3.97 1.92 -9.69
C ASP A 342 2.86 2.29 -10.64
N ILE A 343 2.66 1.50 -11.69
CA ILE A 343 1.70 1.77 -12.76
C ILE A 343 1.00 0.47 -13.14
N VAL A 344 -0.25 0.57 -13.57
CA VAL A 344 -1.04 -0.60 -13.99
C VAL A 344 -1.54 -0.38 -15.40
N VAL A 345 -1.57 -1.42 -16.22
CA VAL A 345 -2.25 -1.45 -17.53
C VAL A 345 -3.09 -2.72 -17.67
N PRO A 346 -4.11 -2.72 -18.54
CA PRO A 346 -4.77 -3.97 -18.93
C PRO A 346 -3.75 -5.00 -19.42
N LEU A 347 -3.95 -6.28 -19.11
CA LEU A 347 -2.97 -7.34 -19.39
C LEU A 347 -2.55 -7.43 -20.87
N GLY A 348 -3.47 -7.15 -21.80
CA GLY A 348 -3.17 -7.11 -23.23
C GLY A 348 -2.19 -6.01 -23.65
N GLU A 349 -2.05 -4.95 -22.84
CA GLU A 349 -1.18 -3.80 -23.10
C GLU A 349 0.21 -3.95 -22.48
N LEU A 350 0.44 -4.96 -21.62
CA LEU A 350 1.76 -5.21 -21.00
C LEU A 350 2.92 -5.26 -22.02
N PRO A 351 2.83 -6.00 -23.14
CA PRO A 351 3.93 -6.03 -24.10
C PRO A 351 4.18 -4.69 -24.78
N GLY A 352 3.13 -3.87 -24.97
CA GLY A 352 3.22 -2.55 -25.58
C GLY A 352 3.89 -1.54 -24.64
N LEU A 353 3.48 -1.53 -23.38
CA LEU A 353 4.07 -0.66 -22.36
C LEU A 353 5.55 -0.98 -22.12
N VAL A 354 5.90 -2.27 -22.05
CA VAL A 354 7.29 -2.69 -21.85
C VAL A 354 8.20 -2.25 -22.98
N ARG A 355 7.76 -2.38 -24.24
CA ARG A 355 8.50 -1.87 -25.41
C ARG A 355 8.79 -0.38 -25.27
N GLU A 356 7.75 0.39 -24.94
CA GLU A 356 7.85 1.84 -24.75
C GLU A 356 8.79 2.22 -23.59
N ILE A 357 8.78 1.47 -22.48
CA ILE A 357 9.75 1.65 -21.38
C ILE A 357 11.19 1.37 -21.86
N GLN A 358 11.41 0.33 -22.67
CA GLN A 358 12.75 0.06 -23.23
C GLN A 358 13.20 1.15 -24.20
N ASP A 359 12.29 1.74 -24.96
CA ASP A 359 12.58 2.87 -25.85
C ASP A 359 12.99 4.10 -25.02
N VAL A 360 12.19 4.45 -24.01
CA VAL A 360 12.49 5.55 -23.06
C VAL A 360 13.81 5.32 -22.33
N ARG A 361 14.13 4.09 -21.95
CA ARG A 361 15.41 3.72 -21.35
C ARG A 361 16.58 4.01 -22.30
N ARG A 362 16.48 3.61 -23.58
CA ARG A 362 17.54 3.84 -24.58
C ARG A 362 17.73 5.33 -24.88
N GLU A 363 16.63 6.06 -25.03
CA GLU A 363 16.65 7.50 -25.35
C GLU A 363 17.17 8.36 -24.19
N SER A 364 16.77 8.04 -22.97
CA SER A 364 17.19 8.82 -21.79
C SER A 364 18.63 8.54 -21.34
N GLY A 365 19.14 7.35 -21.66
CA GLY A 365 20.42 6.84 -21.15
C GLY A 365 20.43 6.53 -19.65
N LEU A 366 19.28 6.57 -18.98
CA LEU A 366 19.14 6.20 -17.57
C LEU A 366 18.97 4.68 -17.42
N LYS A 367 19.43 4.15 -16.29
CA LYS A 367 19.16 2.75 -15.94
C LYS A 367 17.71 2.65 -15.44
N ILE A 368 16.96 1.69 -15.99
CA ILE A 368 15.62 1.35 -15.54
C ILE A 368 15.61 -0.15 -15.25
N ALA A 369 15.27 -0.52 -14.02
CA ALA A 369 15.11 -1.91 -13.60
C ALA A 369 13.65 -2.14 -13.19
N THR A 370 13.03 -3.20 -13.71
CA THR A 370 11.58 -3.38 -13.61
C THR A 370 11.23 -4.71 -12.96
N ALA A 371 10.35 -4.64 -11.97
CA ALA A 371 9.65 -5.79 -11.42
C ALA A 371 8.15 -5.68 -11.75
N PHE A 372 7.46 -6.81 -11.76
CA PHE A 372 6.07 -6.88 -12.19
C PHE A 372 5.26 -7.74 -11.23
N HIS A 373 4.06 -7.29 -10.90
CA HIS A 373 2.94 -8.21 -10.68
C HIS A 373 2.28 -8.40 -12.05
N ALA A 374 2.91 -9.25 -12.87
CA ALA A 374 2.52 -9.36 -14.26
C ALA A 374 1.09 -9.92 -14.41
N GLY A 375 0.67 -10.74 -13.44
CA GLY A 375 -0.65 -11.36 -13.39
C GLY A 375 -1.83 -10.38 -13.36
N ASP A 376 -1.69 -9.23 -12.70
CA ASP A 376 -2.74 -8.20 -12.58
C ASP A 376 -2.42 -6.92 -13.38
N GLY A 377 -1.30 -6.91 -14.10
CA GLY A 377 -0.92 -5.82 -15.00
C GLY A 377 -0.16 -4.69 -14.31
N ASN A 378 0.33 -4.90 -13.09
CA ASN A 378 1.11 -3.94 -12.33
C ASN A 378 2.61 -4.02 -12.67
N LEU A 379 3.21 -2.88 -12.99
CA LEU A 379 4.65 -2.73 -13.22
C LEU A 379 5.23 -1.75 -12.20
N HIS A 380 6.45 -2.07 -11.78
CA HIS A 380 7.24 -1.27 -10.89
C HIS A 380 8.61 -0.93 -11.51
N PRO A 381 8.67 -0.04 -12.51
CA PRO A 381 9.95 0.39 -13.05
C PRO A 381 10.63 1.36 -12.07
N ALA A 382 11.91 1.12 -11.78
CA ALA A 382 12.74 1.98 -10.96
C ALA A 382 13.69 2.79 -11.86
N VAL A 383 13.51 4.11 -11.92
CA VAL A 383 14.38 5.00 -12.71
C VAL A 383 15.55 5.44 -11.83
N HIS A 384 16.74 4.95 -12.13
CA HIS A 384 17.94 5.19 -11.31
C HIS A 384 18.65 6.48 -11.70
N TYR A 385 19.09 7.24 -10.69
CA TYR A 385 19.82 8.50 -10.88
C TYR A 385 20.74 8.82 -9.69
N ASP A 386 21.63 9.80 -9.85
CA ASP A 386 22.46 10.33 -8.78
C ASP A 386 22.15 11.82 -8.56
N GLU A 387 21.51 12.15 -7.45
CA GLU A 387 21.11 13.53 -7.15
C GLU A 387 22.28 14.51 -6.99
N ARG A 388 23.51 14.00 -6.83
CA ARG A 388 24.74 14.80 -6.74
C ARG A 388 25.19 15.29 -8.12
N ARG A 389 24.64 14.72 -9.21
CA ARG A 389 24.92 15.12 -10.58
C ARG A 389 23.87 16.10 -11.06
N GLU A 390 24.33 17.28 -11.45
CA GLU A 390 23.46 18.36 -11.92
C GLU A 390 22.54 17.90 -13.05
N GLY A 391 21.25 18.21 -12.93
CA GLY A 391 20.22 17.87 -13.93
C GLY A 391 19.76 16.40 -13.96
N GLU A 392 20.46 15.45 -13.31
CA GLU A 392 20.03 14.04 -13.35
C GLU A 392 18.69 13.80 -12.66
N THR A 393 18.43 14.47 -11.52
CA THR A 393 17.15 14.38 -10.82
C THR A 393 15.98 14.82 -11.71
N ALA A 394 16.08 16.01 -12.32
CA ALA A 394 15.05 16.54 -13.21
C ALA A 394 14.81 15.62 -14.42
N ARG A 395 15.89 15.08 -15.02
CA ARG A 395 15.80 14.11 -16.11
C ARG A 395 15.13 12.81 -15.68
N ALA A 396 15.48 12.27 -14.51
CA ALA A 396 14.90 11.03 -14.00
C ALA A 396 13.40 11.17 -13.76
N HIS A 397 12.98 12.30 -13.20
CA HIS A 397 11.56 12.52 -13.00
C HIS A 397 10.80 12.78 -14.32
N ALA A 398 11.39 13.47 -15.29
CA ALA A 398 10.78 13.63 -16.62
C ALA A 398 10.59 12.28 -17.34
N VAL A 399 11.56 11.37 -17.16
CA VAL A 399 11.45 9.97 -17.62
C VAL A 399 10.32 9.24 -16.91
N ALA A 400 10.19 9.42 -15.59
CA ALA A 400 9.09 8.83 -14.82
C ALA A 400 7.72 9.32 -15.31
N ASP A 401 7.56 10.63 -15.52
CA ASP A 401 6.33 11.22 -16.07
C ASP A 401 6.01 10.68 -17.48
N THR A 402 7.04 10.47 -18.31
CA THR A 402 6.88 9.89 -19.65
C THR A 402 6.31 8.48 -19.58
N ILE A 403 6.80 7.66 -18.64
CA ILE A 403 6.36 6.29 -18.40
C ILE A 403 4.93 6.26 -17.83
N ILE A 404 4.59 7.16 -16.91
CA ILE A 404 3.21 7.31 -16.42
C ILE A 404 2.25 7.65 -17.57
N ARG A 405 2.62 8.61 -18.42
CA ARG A 405 1.80 8.98 -19.59
C ARG A 405 1.65 7.84 -20.58
N ALA A 406 2.69 7.01 -20.76
CA ALA A 406 2.61 5.80 -21.57
C ALA A 406 1.55 4.82 -21.03
N ALA A 407 1.53 4.58 -19.72
CA ALA A 407 0.51 3.76 -19.08
C ALA A 407 -0.91 4.34 -19.28
N LEU A 408 -1.09 5.64 -19.06
CA LEU A 408 -2.40 6.30 -19.21
C LEU A 408 -2.94 6.24 -20.66
N ARG A 409 -2.08 6.41 -21.67
CA ARG A 409 -2.47 6.23 -23.09
C ARG A 409 -3.03 4.83 -23.37
N ARG A 410 -2.63 3.85 -22.57
CA ARG A 410 -3.05 2.44 -22.64
C ARG A 410 -4.20 2.11 -21.70
N ARG A 411 -4.95 3.12 -21.26
CA ARG A 411 -6.06 2.99 -20.29
C ARG A 411 -5.59 2.40 -18.96
N GLY A 412 -4.34 2.66 -18.61
CA GLY A 412 -3.76 2.30 -17.33
C GLY A 412 -4.07 3.30 -16.21
N SER A 413 -3.37 3.13 -15.10
CA SER A 413 -3.45 3.98 -13.90
C SER A 413 -2.08 4.51 -13.51
N VAL A 414 -2.04 5.72 -12.94
CA VAL A 414 -0.81 6.35 -12.39
C VAL A 414 -0.24 5.61 -11.17
N THR A 415 -1.05 4.77 -10.52
CA THR A 415 -0.71 3.98 -9.34
C THR A 415 -1.50 2.66 -9.35
N GLY A 416 -0.88 1.61 -8.85
CA GLY A 416 -1.48 0.27 -8.77
C GLY A 416 -1.75 -0.16 -7.34
N GLU A 417 -0.75 -0.08 -6.47
CA GLU A 417 -0.83 -0.53 -5.07
C GLU A 417 -0.14 0.40 -4.04
N HIS A 418 0.71 1.34 -4.46
CA HIS A 418 1.45 2.22 -3.54
C HIS A 418 0.67 3.46 -3.08
N GLY A 419 -0.50 3.69 -3.66
CA GLY A 419 -1.28 4.91 -3.44
C GLY A 419 -0.75 6.11 -4.22
N VAL A 420 -1.36 7.26 -4.02
CA VAL A 420 -0.98 8.53 -4.65
C VAL A 420 -0.06 9.33 -3.72
N GLY A 421 -0.43 9.44 -2.45
CA GLY A 421 0.28 10.21 -1.44
C GLY A 421 0.58 11.64 -1.87
N LEU A 422 1.84 12.03 -1.66
CA LEU A 422 2.41 13.27 -2.18
C LEU A 422 3.06 13.05 -3.55
N GLU A 423 3.68 11.87 -3.75
CA GLU A 423 4.56 11.56 -4.88
C GLU A 423 3.85 11.71 -6.23
N LYS A 424 2.63 11.21 -6.35
CA LYS A 424 1.91 11.11 -7.63
C LYS A 424 0.80 12.14 -7.79
N ARG A 425 0.69 13.08 -6.86
CA ARG A 425 -0.40 14.06 -6.82
C ARG A 425 -0.40 14.98 -8.04
N HIS A 426 0.76 15.29 -8.62
CA HIS A 426 0.88 16.09 -9.85
C HIS A 426 0.38 15.36 -11.10
N ALA A 427 0.40 14.03 -11.10
CA ALA A 427 -0.02 13.20 -12.22
C ALA A 427 -1.53 12.89 -12.20
N LEU A 428 -2.20 13.01 -11.05
CA LEU A 428 -3.64 12.74 -10.93
C LEU A 428 -4.52 13.50 -11.94
N PRO A 429 -4.30 14.80 -12.23
CA PRO A 429 -5.07 15.52 -13.24
C PRO A 429 -4.96 14.96 -14.66
N TRP A 430 -4.00 14.08 -14.95
CA TRP A 430 -3.89 13.40 -16.25
C TRP A 430 -4.83 12.20 -16.38
N GLN A 431 -5.32 11.67 -15.26
CA GLN A 431 -6.21 10.52 -15.19
C GLN A 431 -7.63 10.92 -14.75
N ILE A 432 -7.75 11.88 -13.84
CA ILE A 432 -9.01 12.24 -13.19
C ILE A 432 -9.53 13.56 -13.77
N ASP A 433 -10.72 13.51 -14.35
CA ASP A 433 -11.39 14.71 -14.87
C ASP A 433 -11.93 15.63 -13.75
N ALA A 434 -12.32 16.85 -14.13
CA ALA A 434 -12.80 17.85 -13.17
C ALA A 434 -14.09 17.44 -12.44
N VAL A 435 -14.96 16.65 -13.07
CA VAL A 435 -16.22 16.19 -12.48
C VAL A 435 -15.94 15.20 -11.35
N THR A 436 -15.08 14.23 -11.62
CA THR A 436 -14.62 13.22 -10.67
C THR A 436 -13.82 13.86 -9.55
N ALA A 437 -12.91 14.79 -9.86
CA ALA A 437 -12.16 15.54 -8.86
C ALA A 437 -13.11 16.30 -7.91
N SER A 438 -14.14 16.96 -8.45
CA SER A 438 -15.14 17.68 -7.63
C SER A 438 -15.89 16.75 -6.68
N LEU A 439 -16.25 15.55 -7.14
CA LEU A 439 -16.90 14.54 -6.29
C LEU A 439 -15.96 14.08 -5.16
N LEU A 440 -14.70 13.78 -5.47
CA LEU A 440 -13.71 13.36 -4.47
C LEU A 440 -13.48 14.44 -3.40
N HIS A 441 -13.38 15.71 -3.82
CA HIS A 441 -13.31 16.86 -2.89
C HIS A 441 -14.59 17.03 -2.07
N GLY A 442 -15.76 16.78 -2.65
CA GLY A 442 -17.04 16.79 -1.92
C GLY A 442 -17.10 15.70 -0.84
N ILE A 443 -16.62 14.49 -1.14
CA ILE A 443 -16.50 13.40 -0.17
C ILE A 443 -15.53 13.79 0.96
N LYS A 444 -14.36 14.33 0.62
CA LYS A 444 -13.39 14.82 1.60
C LYS A 444 -14.00 15.88 2.50
N ALA A 445 -14.69 16.88 1.95
CA ALA A 445 -15.33 17.93 2.73
C ALA A 445 -16.44 17.40 3.66
N ALA A 446 -17.16 16.34 3.24
CA ALA A 446 -18.17 15.69 4.08
C ALA A 446 -17.56 14.94 5.28
N CYS A 447 -16.34 14.39 5.12
CA CYS A 447 -15.66 13.63 6.17
C CYS A 447 -14.75 14.50 7.05
N ASP A 448 -14.17 15.55 6.47
CA ASP A 448 -13.18 16.44 7.08
C ASP A 448 -13.30 17.86 6.52
N GLN A 449 -14.30 18.58 7.03
CA GLN A 449 -14.63 19.94 6.61
C GLN A 449 -13.49 20.95 6.82
N ASP A 450 -12.68 20.74 7.86
CA ASP A 450 -11.59 21.66 8.23
C ASP A 450 -10.27 21.28 7.54
N GLY A 451 -10.24 20.17 6.79
CA GLY A 451 -9.06 19.72 6.04
C GLY A 451 -7.89 19.29 6.91
N LEU A 452 -8.14 18.81 8.13
CA LEU A 452 -7.10 18.49 9.12
C LEU A 452 -6.53 17.08 8.97
N LEU A 453 -7.28 16.12 8.42
CA LEU A 453 -6.82 14.75 8.22
C LEU A 453 -5.98 14.60 6.95
N ASN A 454 -4.71 14.29 7.15
CA ASN A 454 -3.71 14.04 6.12
C ASN A 454 -3.74 15.04 4.94
N PRO A 455 -3.59 16.35 5.21
CA PRO A 455 -3.78 17.39 4.21
C PRO A 455 -2.81 17.28 3.03
N GLY A 456 -3.31 17.66 1.85
CA GLY A 456 -2.49 17.82 0.64
C GLY A 456 -2.09 16.52 -0.05
N LYS A 457 -2.74 15.39 0.26
CA LYS A 457 -2.44 14.05 -0.27
C LYS A 457 -3.66 13.39 -0.90
N ALA A 458 -3.43 12.34 -1.69
CA ALA A 458 -4.40 11.44 -2.31
C ALA A 458 -5.40 12.06 -3.32
N LEU A 459 -5.70 13.35 -3.21
CA LEU A 459 -6.69 14.05 -4.01
C LEU A 459 -6.04 14.92 -5.10
N PRO A 460 -6.65 15.03 -6.29
CA PRO A 460 -6.20 15.94 -7.33
C PRO A 460 -6.13 17.37 -6.81
N VAL A 461 -5.16 18.16 -7.27
CA VAL A 461 -5.17 19.61 -7.03
C VAL A 461 -6.40 20.20 -7.74
N PRO A 462 -7.24 21.02 -7.07
CA PRO A 462 -8.35 21.70 -7.73
C PRO A 462 -7.84 22.48 -8.95
N GLY A 463 -8.39 22.19 -10.13
CA GLY A 463 -8.00 22.82 -11.39
C GLY A 463 -8.33 24.32 -11.48
N PRO A 464 -7.95 24.98 -12.60
CA PRO A 464 -7.81 26.44 -12.73
C PRO A 464 -9.12 27.27 -12.71
N ALA A 465 -10.26 26.71 -12.31
CA ALA A 465 -11.53 27.43 -12.23
C ALA A 465 -11.92 27.85 -10.79
N ALA A 466 -11.17 27.42 -9.77
CA ALA A 466 -11.27 27.96 -8.43
C ALA A 466 -10.09 28.91 -8.21
N SER A 467 -10.37 30.20 -7.99
CA SER A 467 -9.36 31.20 -7.66
C SER A 467 -8.45 30.68 -6.53
N PHE A 468 -7.14 30.63 -6.80
CA PHE A 468 -6.07 30.31 -5.84
C PHE A 468 -6.20 31.07 -4.51
N ALA A 469 -6.92 32.20 -4.48
CA ALA A 469 -7.18 32.99 -3.29
C ALA A 469 -8.16 32.35 -2.27
N SER A 470 -8.76 31.20 -2.58
CA SER A 470 -9.79 30.56 -1.74
C SER A 470 -9.38 29.23 -1.10
N LEU A 471 -8.16 28.76 -1.33
CA LEU A 471 -7.64 27.52 -0.74
C LEU A 471 -6.84 27.82 0.55
N PRO A 472 -6.97 27.01 1.62
CA PRO A 472 -6.04 27.07 2.74
C PRO A 472 -4.62 26.73 2.24
N PRO A 473 -3.60 27.49 2.65
CA PRO A 473 -2.24 27.34 2.14
C PRO A 473 -1.63 25.99 2.54
N ALA A 474 -0.86 25.39 1.61
CA ALA A 474 0.06 24.31 1.94
C ALA A 474 1.18 24.86 2.84
N PRO A 475 1.65 24.10 3.86
CA PRO A 475 2.66 24.61 4.80
C PRO A 475 3.98 24.98 4.14
N ALA A 476 4.58 26.08 4.61
CA ALA A 476 5.66 26.83 3.97
C ALA A 476 7.03 26.12 3.92
N ASP A 477 7.15 24.93 4.51
CA ASP A 477 8.45 24.31 4.82
C ASP A 477 8.66 22.99 4.08
N CYS A 478 7.69 22.56 3.26
CA CYS A 478 7.89 21.43 2.35
C CYS A 478 8.85 21.86 1.23
N ARG A 479 10.12 21.42 1.31
CA ARG A 479 11.07 21.55 0.19
C ARG A 479 10.65 20.65 -0.96
N PHE A 480 9.77 21.15 -1.81
CA PHE A 480 9.53 20.66 -3.17
C PHE A 480 10.43 21.44 -4.13
N ALA A 481 11.24 20.74 -4.92
CA ALA A 481 11.97 21.33 -6.04
C ALA A 481 11.35 20.82 -7.35
N TRP A 482 10.63 21.70 -8.02
CA TRP A 482 10.19 21.57 -9.42
C TRP A 482 10.11 22.99 -10.01
N ASP A 483 11.29 23.63 -10.08
CA ASP A 483 11.78 24.89 -10.67
C ASP A 483 10.89 26.10 -11.04
N ASP A 484 9.55 26.11 -10.94
CA ASP A 484 8.75 27.31 -11.23
C ASP A 484 7.43 27.41 -10.44
N LEU A 485 7.51 27.31 -9.11
CA LEU A 485 6.41 27.63 -8.21
C LEU A 485 6.83 28.74 -7.25
N THR A 486 6.84 29.98 -7.74
CA THR A 486 6.99 31.17 -6.90
C THR A 486 5.74 31.38 -6.03
N VAL A 487 5.83 30.96 -4.77
CA VAL A 487 4.87 31.29 -3.71
C VAL A 487 5.38 32.54 -3.00
N SER A 488 4.77 33.69 -3.30
CA SER A 488 5.01 34.94 -2.59
C SER A 488 3.75 35.35 -1.82
N ALA A 489 3.86 35.49 -0.50
CA ALA A 489 2.80 36.03 0.35
C ALA A 489 2.69 37.55 0.17
N PRO A 490 1.51 38.14 -0.07
CA PRO A 490 1.28 39.53 0.27
C PRO A 490 1.07 39.63 1.79
N VAL A 491 1.90 40.45 2.42
CA VAL A 491 1.64 41.02 3.75
C VAL A 491 0.31 41.75 3.68
N ALA A 492 -0.67 41.32 4.48
CA ALA A 492 -1.89 42.08 4.69
C ALA A 492 -1.55 43.33 5.54
N THR A 493 -1.21 44.44 4.87
CA THR A 493 -1.34 45.76 5.49
C THR A 493 -2.79 46.17 5.37
N SER A 494 -3.48 46.25 6.51
CA SER A 494 -4.83 46.83 6.59
C SER A 494 -4.77 48.31 6.22
N PRO A 495 -5.62 48.81 5.29
CA PRO A 495 -5.96 50.23 5.27
C PRO A 495 -7.27 50.44 6.04
N GLY A 496 -7.20 51.42 6.94
CA GLY A 496 -8.29 51.84 7.81
C GLY A 496 -9.55 52.30 7.09
N VAL A 497 -10.60 52.33 7.90
CA VAL A 497 -11.91 52.93 7.65
C VAL A 497 -11.76 54.39 7.23
N ALA A 498 -12.38 54.79 6.12
CA ALA A 498 -12.83 56.16 5.88
C ALA A 498 -14.07 56.18 4.96
N ALA A 499 -15.08 56.94 5.37
CA ALA A 499 -16.38 57.08 4.75
C ALA A 499 -16.35 57.85 3.41
N GLY A 500 -17.30 57.57 2.51
CA GLY A 500 -17.50 58.40 1.31
C GLY A 500 -18.64 57.93 0.39
N ARG A 501 -19.60 58.83 0.15
CA ARG A 501 -20.88 58.66 -0.57
C ARG A 501 -20.72 58.40 -2.09
N GLY A 502 -21.70 57.72 -2.68
CA GLY A 502 -22.31 58.19 -3.94
C GLY A 502 -22.44 57.22 -5.12
N ALA A 503 -23.63 57.25 -5.71
CA ALA A 503 -24.00 56.89 -7.09
C ALA A 503 -24.57 55.49 -7.40
N ARG A 504 -25.66 55.55 -8.18
CA ARG A 504 -26.70 54.54 -8.47
C ARG A 504 -26.37 53.71 -9.72
N ALA A 505 -26.92 52.51 -9.81
CA ALA A 505 -27.41 51.94 -11.08
C ALA A 505 -28.59 50.97 -10.84
N ARG A 506 -29.55 51.00 -11.76
CA ARG A 506 -30.93 50.43 -11.73
C ARG A 506 -31.00 48.94 -12.11
N PRO A 507 -32.12 48.24 -11.81
CA PRO A 507 -32.29 46.81 -12.04
C PRO A 507 -32.84 46.50 -13.45
N VAL A 508 -32.52 45.31 -13.98
CA VAL A 508 -33.15 44.77 -15.20
C VAL A 508 -33.90 43.47 -14.88
N VAL A 509 -35.07 43.40 -15.50
CA VAL A 509 -36.26 42.55 -15.33
C VAL A 509 -36.08 41.12 -15.85
N ALA A 510 -36.78 40.16 -15.21
CA ALA A 510 -36.96 38.78 -15.68
C ALA A 510 -38.26 38.63 -16.52
N PRO A 511 -38.34 37.72 -17.50
CA PRO A 511 -39.61 37.38 -18.14
C PRO A 511 -40.21 36.05 -17.65
N ARG A 512 -41.55 35.99 -17.65
CA ARG A 512 -42.40 34.84 -17.33
C ARG A 512 -43.30 34.47 -18.54
N SER A 513 -43.71 33.20 -18.57
CA SER A 513 -44.80 32.55 -19.35
C SER A 513 -44.50 32.28 -20.84
N GLY A 514 -44.89 31.17 -21.49
CA GLY A 514 -45.63 29.95 -21.12
C GLY A 514 -46.26 29.32 -22.37
N ARG A 515 -46.30 27.98 -22.50
CA ARG A 515 -47.43 27.19 -23.06
C ARG A 515 -47.18 25.68 -23.04
N GLN A 516 -48.25 24.96 -22.73
CA GLN A 516 -48.42 23.52 -22.52
C GLN A 516 -48.46 22.68 -23.82
N ARG A 517 -48.22 21.37 -23.72
CA ARG A 517 -49.14 20.30 -24.22
C ARG A 517 -48.91 18.97 -23.48
N ARG A 518 -50.01 18.25 -23.24
CA ARG A 518 -50.22 17.03 -22.43
C ARG A 518 -49.80 15.74 -23.16
N TRP A 519 -49.62 14.64 -22.41
CA TRP A 519 -50.30 13.35 -22.65
C TRP A 519 -50.46 12.57 -21.32
N ALA A 520 -51.66 11.99 -21.11
CA ALA A 520 -52.07 11.09 -20.02
C ALA A 520 -51.47 9.69 -20.23
N GLY A 521 -51.36 8.73 -19.31
CA GLY A 521 -51.91 8.50 -17.98
C GLY A 521 -52.24 7.01 -17.86
N THR A 522 -51.84 6.32 -16.79
CA THR A 522 -52.54 5.10 -16.32
C THR A 522 -52.23 4.84 -14.84
N ARG A 523 -53.29 4.63 -14.05
CA ARG A 523 -53.30 4.29 -12.62
C ARG A 523 -53.30 2.78 -12.45
N ILE A 524 -52.64 2.26 -11.40
CA ILE A 524 -53.09 1.05 -10.69
C ILE A 524 -53.05 1.30 -9.18
N ARG A 525 -54.04 0.73 -8.48
CA ARG A 525 -54.59 1.10 -7.17
C ARG A 525 -53.79 0.59 -5.97
N ARG A 526 -53.96 1.30 -4.84
CA ARG A 526 -53.67 0.88 -3.47
C ARG A 526 -54.59 -0.28 -3.03
N HIS A 527 -54.04 -1.20 -2.22
CA HIS A 527 -54.74 -1.74 -1.05
C HIS A 527 -53.81 -1.69 0.17
N ALA A 528 -54.43 -1.45 1.32
CA ALA A 528 -53.82 -1.16 2.61
C ALA A 528 -54.16 -2.24 3.65
N ARG A 529 -53.49 -2.14 4.81
CA ARG A 529 -53.70 -2.82 6.11
C ARG A 529 -52.82 -4.08 6.28
N GLY A 530 -52.18 -4.33 7.43
CA GLY A 530 -52.37 -3.75 8.76
C GLY A 530 -51.13 -3.91 9.65
N ALA A 531 -51.13 -3.12 10.71
CA ALA A 531 -50.17 -3.11 11.81
C ALA A 531 -50.28 -4.37 12.68
N TYR A 532 -49.19 -4.78 13.34
CA TYR A 532 -49.23 -5.32 14.71
C TYR A 532 -47.87 -5.12 15.39
N GLY A 533 -47.93 -4.61 16.62
CA GLY A 533 -46.81 -4.49 17.56
C GLY A 533 -46.54 -5.80 18.34
N PRO A 534 -45.67 -5.75 19.37
CA PRO A 534 -44.91 -6.89 19.85
C PRO A 534 -45.59 -7.64 21.01
N ALA A 535 -45.25 -8.92 21.20
CA ALA A 535 -45.63 -9.69 22.38
C ALA A 535 -44.48 -10.56 22.90
N ALA A 536 -44.36 -10.56 24.22
CA ALA A 536 -43.34 -11.22 25.01
C ALA A 536 -43.84 -12.55 25.60
N ARG A 537 -42.88 -13.41 25.98
CA ARG A 537 -42.89 -14.51 26.98
C ARG A 537 -43.94 -15.62 26.83
N ARG A 538 -43.47 -16.88 26.78
CA ARG A 538 -43.59 -17.86 27.88
C ARG A 538 -42.88 -19.18 27.57
N SER A 539 -42.53 -19.82 28.66
CA SER A 539 -41.77 -21.05 28.92
C SER A 539 -42.60 -22.34 28.83
N ALA A 540 -41.86 -23.47 28.80
CA ALA A 540 -42.16 -24.82 29.30
C ALA A 540 -42.61 -25.91 28.30
N GLY A 541 -42.03 -27.11 28.46
CA GLY A 541 -42.59 -28.38 27.97
C GLY A 541 -41.54 -29.38 27.50
N ALA A 542 -41.37 -30.49 28.23
CA ALA A 542 -40.36 -31.54 28.02
C ALA A 542 -40.95 -32.82 27.38
N GLY A 543 -40.12 -33.50 26.56
CA GLY A 543 -40.06 -34.96 26.32
C GLY A 543 -41.19 -35.67 25.53
N PRO A 544 -41.07 -36.98 25.26
CA PRO A 544 -40.10 -37.64 24.34
C PRO A 544 -40.76 -38.69 23.41
N CYS A 545 -40.06 -39.15 22.35
CA CYS A 545 -40.25 -40.44 21.61
C CYS A 545 -38.99 -40.63 20.72
N ASP A 546 -38.10 -41.62 20.90
CA ASP A 546 -38.19 -43.05 20.53
C ASP A 546 -38.58 -43.25 19.06
N GLY A 547 -37.91 -43.99 18.17
CA GLY A 547 -36.79 -44.92 18.18
C GLY A 547 -36.80 -45.62 16.80
N THR A 548 -35.66 -46.10 16.29
CA THR A 548 -35.47 -47.32 15.45
C THR A 548 -34.21 -47.25 14.56
N ARG A 549 -33.17 -48.00 14.95
CA ARG A 549 -32.25 -48.79 14.10
C ARG A 549 -32.95 -50.12 13.71
N PRO A 550 -32.48 -51.04 12.82
CA PRO A 550 -31.08 -51.50 12.57
C PRO A 550 -30.87 -52.00 11.10
N PRO A 551 -29.96 -52.97 10.72
CA PRO A 551 -28.88 -53.65 11.43
C PRO A 551 -27.51 -53.78 10.69
N ALA A 552 -26.51 -54.22 11.47
CA ALA A 552 -25.21 -54.70 11.05
C ALA A 552 -25.19 -56.23 10.81
N ARG A 553 -24.21 -56.73 10.03
CA ARG A 553 -23.81 -58.15 9.97
C ARG A 553 -22.31 -58.32 10.26
N SER A 554 -22.03 -59.48 10.85
CA SER A 554 -20.86 -60.04 11.54
C SER A 554 -19.66 -60.42 10.65
N VAL A 555 -18.41 -60.19 11.11
CA VAL A 555 -17.41 -61.13 11.68
C VAL A 555 -16.84 -62.19 10.72
N GLY A 556 -15.51 -62.12 10.54
CA GLY A 556 -14.63 -63.20 10.09
C GLY A 556 -13.22 -62.94 10.65
N ASP A 557 -12.79 -63.84 11.53
CA ASP A 557 -11.57 -63.86 12.34
C ASP A 557 -10.37 -64.37 11.53
N ASN A 558 -9.17 -63.81 11.73
CA ASN A 558 -7.92 -64.59 11.81
C ASN A 558 -6.73 -63.73 12.24
N GLY A 559 -5.99 -64.27 13.19
CA GLY A 559 -4.94 -63.59 13.93
C GLY A 559 -3.57 -63.57 13.27
N GLY A 560 -2.71 -62.71 13.81
CA GLY A 560 -1.30 -62.61 13.48
C GLY A 560 -0.60 -61.73 14.52
N ARG A 561 0.10 -62.40 15.44
CA ARG A 561 1.05 -61.83 16.43
C ARG A 561 2.04 -60.89 15.72
N THR A 562 2.55 -59.80 16.31
CA THR A 562 3.61 -59.83 17.33
C THR A 562 3.88 -58.45 17.97
N SER A 563 3.99 -58.47 19.30
CA SER A 563 4.92 -57.73 20.19
C SER A 563 5.06 -56.19 20.12
N VAL A 564 4.51 -55.57 21.18
CA VAL A 564 4.98 -54.33 21.81
C VAL A 564 6.27 -54.62 22.62
N PRO A 565 7.14 -53.62 22.86
CA PRO A 565 7.52 -53.40 24.26
C PRO A 565 7.43 -51.94 24.71
N ARG A 566 7.11 -51.80 26.01
CA ARG A 566 7.03 -50.56 26.79
C ARG A 566 8.39 -50.26 27.45
N ARG A 567 8.69 -48.94 27.56
CA ARG A 567 9.40 -48.20 28.63
C ARG A 567 10.89 -48.46 28.95
N CYS A 568 11.68 -47.37 28.89
CA CYS A 568 12.45 -46.73 29.97
C CYS A 568 13.17 -45.48 29.38
N ALA A 569 12.91 -44.25 29.85
CA ALA A 569 13.58 -43.56 30.97
C ALA A 569 15.05 -43.15 30.70
N GLY A 570 15.25 -41.85 30.49
CA GLY A 570 16.40 -41.06 30.98
C GLY A 570 17.65 -40.95 30.11
N VAL A 571 17.85 -39.80 29.46
CA VAL A 571 19.13 -39.06 29.42
C VAL A 571 18.83 -37.56 29.28
N GLN A 572 19.16 -36.79 30.32
CA GLN A 572 19.48 -35.37 30.21
C GLN A 572 20.87 -35.27 29.56
N GLU A 573 21.05 -34.47 28.52
CA GLU A 573 22.20 -33.55 28.40
C GLU A 573 22.11 -32.59 27.20
N ARG A 574 22.22 -31.29 27.55
CA ARG A 574 23.00 -30.23 26.90
C ARG A 574 23.06 -30.17 25.37
N CYS A 575 22.42 -29.15 24.82
CA CYS A 575 23.04 -28.32 23.78
C CYS A 575 22.59 -26.87 23.97
N GLY A 576 23.47 -26.07 24.58
CA GLY A 576 23.32 -24.63 24.70
C GLY A 576 23.87 -23.94 23.46
N LEU A 577 23.07 -23.07 22.85
CA LEU A 577 23.55 -22.04 21.94
C LEU A 577 23.16 -20.69 22.54
N ARG A 578 24.15 -20.01 23.11
CA ARG A 578 24.06 -18.59 23.51
C ARG A 578 24.16 -17.72 22.26
N PRO A 579 23.45 -16.57 22.20
CA PRO A 579 23.62 -15.62 21.11
C PRO A 579 24.97 -14.89 21.21
N ALA A 580 25.69 -14.83 20.10
CA ALA A 580 26.92 -14.07 19.97
C ALA A 580 26.62 -12.56 20.05
N ALA A 581 27.14 -11.92 21.08
CA ALA A 581 27.17 -10.47 21.21
C ALA A 581 28.25 -9.90 20.27
N VAL A 582 27.84 -9.10 19.29
CA VAL A 582 28.75 -8.28 18.48
C VAL A 582 29.10 -7.03 19.29
N ALA A 583 30.29 -7.03 19.89
CA ALA A 583 30.86 -5.87 20.55
C ALA A 583 31.55 -4.95 19.51
N LEU A 584 30.91 -3.82 19.19
CA LEU A 584 31.53 -2.73 18.44
C LEU A 584 32.56 -2.02 19.34
N ARG A 585 33.85 -2.29 19.14
CA ARG A 585 34.94 -1.52 19.74
C ARG A 585 35.16 -0.22 18.95
N PHE A 586 34.75 0.90 19.54
CA PHE A 586 35.21 2.23 19.13
C PHE A 586 36.69 2.41 19.53
N ARG A 587 37.59 2.56 18.55
CA ARG A 587 38.91 3.15 18.79
C ARG A 587 38.81 4.67 18.63
N ARG A 588 38.98 5.39 19.74
CA ARG A 588 39.36 6.80 19.76
C ARG A 588 40.82 6.92 19.30
N ALA A 589 41.08 7.84 18.36
CA ALA A 589 42.39 8.47 18.22
C ALA A 589 42.18 9.98 18.18
N ALA A 590 42.94 10.69 19.00
CA ALA A 590 42.85 12.12 19.24
C ALA A 590 43.96 12.90 18.49
N ARG A 591 43.56 14.08 17.97
CA ARG A 591 44.28 15.37 17.83
C ARG A 591 45.68 15.46 17.16
N ALA A 592 45.69 16.05 15.95
CA ALA A 592 46.32 17.32 15.46
C ALA A 592 47.86 17.58 15.61
N PRO A 593 48.49 18.62 14.98
CA PRO A 593 48.05 19.62 13.98
C PRO A 593 49.07 19.99 12.83
N ALA A 594 48.64 20.93 11.95
CA ALA A 594 49.38 22.07 11.33
C ALA A 594 50.28 21.94 10.06
N GLY A 595 50.11 22.94 9.17
CA GLY A 595 51.07 23.50 8.18
C GLY A 595 51.21 22.70 6.87
N GLY A 596 51.31 23.26 5.67
CA GLY A 596 51.57 24.61 5.18
C GLY A 596 52.28 24.47 3.81
N ASP A 597 51.80 25.23 2.82
CA ASP A 597 52.47 25.73 1.60
C ASP A 597 53.11 24.85 0.50
N ALA A 598 52.84 25.35 -0.72
CA ALA A 598 53.73 25.51 -1.89
C ALA A 598 53.87 24.40 -2.96
N ALA A 599 53.26 24.73 -4.12
CA ALA A 599 53.89 24.99 -5.42
C ALA A 599 54.47 23.85 -6.30
N VAL A 600 53.90 23.77 -7.51
CA VAL A 600 54.54 23.82 -8.84
C VAL A 600 55.71 22.87 -9.13
N GLU A 601 55.52 21.93 -10.07
CA GLU A 601 56.34 21.89 -11.30
C GLU A 601 55.73 21.01 -12.40
N ALA A 602 55.91 21.50 -13.64
CA ALA A 602 55.45 20.92 -14.90
C ALA A 602 56.57 20.12 -15.59
N ARG A 603 56.20 19.17 -16.46
CA ARG A 603 56.98 18.67 -17.62
C ARG A 603 56.03 17.84 -18.52
N THR A 604 55.48 18.38 -19.61
CA THR A 604 55.99 18.48 -21.01
C THR A 604 56.03 17.18 -21.83
N GLY A 605 55.33 17.19 -22.98
CA GLY A 605 55.53 16.31 -24.15
C GLY A 605 54.23 16.02 -24.91
N ARG A 606 53.72 16.90 -25.80
CA ARG A 606 53.82 16.86 -27.30
C ARG A 606 53.55 15.47 -27.91
N GLY A 607 52.66 15.27 -28.89
CA GLY A 607 51.79 16.17 -29.67
C GLY A 607 50.97 15.41 -30.74
N LEU A 608 50.02 16.16 -31.35
CA LEU A 608 49.52 16.16 -32.75
C LEU A 608 49.44 14.83 -33.54
N GLY A 609 48.38 14.47 -34.26
CA GLY A 609 47.16 15.19 -34.61
C GLY A 609 46.40 14.48 -35.77
N LEU A 610 45.15 14.93 -35.94
CA LEU A 610 44.33 15.03 -37.15
C LEU A 610 43.87 13.79 -37.94
N ALA A 611 42.58 13.91 -38.28
CA ALA A 611 41.67 12.99 -38.94
C ALA A 611 41.87 12.93 -40.47
N PRO A 612 41.00 12.19 -41.19
CA PRO A 612 39.75 12.79 -41.68
C PRO A 612 38.47 12.25 -41.03
#